data_AF-A0A2T9X4M2-F1
#
_entry.id   AF-A0A2T9X4M2-F1
#
_cell.length_a   1.000
_cell.length_b   1.000
_cell.length_c   1.000
_cell.angle_alpha   90.00
_cell.angle_beta   90.00
_cell.angle_gamma   90.00
#
_symmetry.space_group_name_H-M   'P 1'
#
loop_
_entity.id
_entity.type
_entity.pdbx_description
1 polymer ?
#
loop_
_entity_poly.entity_id
_entity_poly.type
_entity_poly.pdbx_seq_one_letter_code
_entity_poly.pdbx_strand_id
1 'polypeptide(L)'
;MRTEVLVYTAIVSAFILSLLFYPVFEVNSSIYSQELELFGFNIRFYDYSSTVFLPLPIAGVIYALLSAIAPLIWRKTRYSLYLSTILILLSISMFISSYIYDERYLFYYDYSVLPTYNGAFLIYFPKVFSFNLPFFILIASAVISSLNSITRARWIPISKMSLLEKVLHDLRYNEIERGIVKLFTELNVPYSIEEGVISAPHLKILKENRKIKEAFFPRRFNTSVIFIQGNKAYKIDNGELKEISLLEAIKIILEKVEINENKIEKEEYL
;
A
#
# COMPACT_ATOMS: atom_id res chain seq x y z
N MET A 1 -5.58 5.76 -7.69
CA MET A 1 -4.14 5.43 -7.58
C MET A 1 -3.98 4.53 -6.36
N ARG A 2 -3.11 3.50 -6.40
CA ARG A 2 -2.97 2.60 -5.24
C ARG A 2 -2.32 3.36 -4.09
N THR A 3 -2.89 3.27 -2.89
CA THR A 3 -2.43 3.94 -1.66
C THR A 3 -0.97 3.62 -1.36
N GLU A 4 -0.56 2.39 -1.63
CA GLU A 4 0.79 1.85 -1.46
C GLU A 4 1.83 2.59 -2.33
N VAL A 5 1.44 2.98 -3.55
CA VAL A 5 2.31 3.75 -4.44
C VAL A 5 2.46 5.17 -3.90
N LEU A 6 1.39 5.76 -3.35
CA LEU A 6 1.45 7.07 -2.71
C LEU A 6 2.35 7.07 -1.47
N VAL A 7 2.24 6.05 -0.63
CA VAL A 7 3.12 5.85 0.53
C VAL A 7 4.58 5.76 0.08
N TYR A 8 4.86 4.94 -0.94
CA TYR A 8 6.21 4.84 -1.49
C TYR A 8 6.73 6.18 -2.03
N THR A 9 5.93 6.90 -2.80
CA THR A 9 6.33 8.21 -3.33
C THR A 9 6.63 9.22 -2.22
N ALA A 10 5.83 9.22 -1.14
CA ALA A 10 6.06 10.10 0.01
C ALA A 10 7.39 9.78 0.71
N ILE A 11 7.75 8.51 0.82
CA ILE A 11 9.01 8.07 1.43
C ILE A 11 10.22 8.48 0.57
N VAL A 12 10.14 8.32 -0.75
CA VAL A 12 11.19 8.79 -1.66
C VAL A 12 11.32 10.32 -1.62
N SER A 13 10.20 11.06 -1.53
CA SER A 13 10.25 12.51 -1.34
C SER A 13 10.90 12.89 -0.01
N ALA A 14 10.60 12.17 1.08
CA ALA A 14 11.24 12.38 2.37
C ALA A 14 12.76 12.11 2.31
N PHE A 15 13.20 11.10 1.57
CA PHE A 15 14.62 10.84 1.31
C PHE A 15 15.28 12.05 0.64
N ILE A 16 14.70 12.55 -0.46
CA ILE A 16 15.27 13.68 -1.21
C ILE A 16 15.32 14.94 -0.35
N LEU A 17 14.25 15.21 0.42
CA LEU A 17 14.22 16.34 1.35
C LEU A 17 15.26 16.18 2.46
N SER A 18 15.46 14.97 2.99
CA SER A 18 16.45 14.73 4.05
C SER A 18 17.89 15.02 3.61
N LEU A 19 18.21 14.82 2.33
CA LEU A 19 19.53 15.12 1.75
C LEU A 19 19.87 16.62 1.75
N LEU A 20 18.88 17.50 1.88
CA LEU A 20 19.12 18.94 1.98
C LEU A 20 19.60 19.37 3.37
N PHE A 21 19.40 18.53 4.38
CA PHE A 21 19.66 18.86 5.78
C PHE A 21 20.72 17.97 6.42
N TYR A 22 20.87 16.73 5.94
CA TYR A 22 21.76 15.74 6.51
C TYR A 22 22.57 15.05 5.42
N PRO A 23 23.87 14.80 5.63
CA PRO A 23 24.65 13.99 4.70
C PRO A 23 24.19 12.52 4.78
N VAL A 24 24.57 11.71 3.79
CA VAL A 24 24.20 10.28 3.77
C VAL A 24 24.99 9.50 4.82
N PHE A 25 26.29 9.79 4.87
CA PHE A 25 27.19 9.32 5.91
C PHE A 25 28.22 10.41 6.18
N GLU A 26 28.84 10.31 7.35
CA GLU A 26 29.89 11.21 7.78
C GLU A 26 31.02 10.45 8.47
N VAL A 27 32.21 11.02 8.41
CA VAL A 27 33.41 10.56 9.10
C VAL A 27 33.93 11.72 9.92
N ASN A 28 33.82 11.62 11.24
CA ASN A 28 34.12 12.71 12.15
C ASN A 28 35.29 12.38 13.08
N SER A 29 36.07 13.41 13.39
CA SER A 29 37.16 13.46 14.35
C SER A 29 37.24 14.87 14.96
N SER A 30 38.10 15.08 15.97
CA SER A 30 38.22 16.39 16.63
C SER A 30 38.69 17.51 15.71
N ILE A 31 39.44 17.17 14.65
CA ILE A 31 40.07 18.13 13.72
C ILE A 31 39.68 17.89 12.26
N TYR A 32 38.86 16.87 11.99
CA TYR A 32 38.50 16.42 10.65
C TYR A 32 37.01 16.05 10.61
N SER A 33 36.31 16.53 9.58
CA SER A 33 34.98 16.05 9.20
C SER A 33 34.99 15.73 7.70
N GLN A 34 34.36 14.63 7.31
CA GLN A 34 34.03 14.35 5.94
C GLN A 34 32.58 13.94 5.82
N GLU A 35 31.85 14.59 4.93
CA GLU A 35 30.41 14.42 4.79
C GLU A 35 30.09 14.10 3.32
N LEU A 36 29.32 13.03 3.07
CA LEU A 36 28.78 12.76 1.74
C LEU A 36 27.47 13.52 1.54
N GLU A 37 27.55 14.62 0.79
CA GLU A 37 26.42 15.46 0.39
C GLU A 37 25.97 15.16 -1.05
N LEU A 38 24.97 15.91 -1.52
CA LEU A 38 24.40 15.76 -2.87
C LEU A 38 25.44 15.92 -4.00
N PHE A 39 26.43 16.80 -3.82
CA PHE A 39 27.42 17.12 -4.85
C PHE A 39 28.72 16.33 -4.72
N GLY A 40 28.86 15.51 -3.69
CA GLY A 40 30.07 14.72 -3.41
C GLY A 40 30.54 14.87 -1.97
N PHE A 41 31.85 14.75 -1.77
CA PHE A 41 32.45 14.80 -0.44
C PHE A 41 32.79 16.23 -0.06
N ASN A 42 32.30 16.65 1.09
CA ASN A 42 32.74 17.86 1.76
C ASN A 42 33.73 17.46 2.86
N ILE A 43 34.99 17.83 2.70
CA ILE A 43 36.08 17.48 3.62
C ILE A 43 36.51 18.76 4.33
N ARG A 44 36.39 18.77 5.66
CA ARG A 44 36.84 19.86 6.53
C ARG A 44 38.00 19.39 7.40
N PHE A 45 39.06 20.17 7.43
CA PHE A 45 40.22 19.97 8.28
C PHE A 45 40.61 21.29 8.93
N TYR A 46 40.49 21.38 10.26
CA TYR A 46 40.50 22.64 10.99
C TYR A 46 39.54 23.67 10.33
N ASP A 47 40.05 24.84 9.93
CA ASP A 47 39.27 25.91 9.30
C ASP A 47 39.25 25.84 7.76
N TYR A 48 39.88 24.82 7.18
CA TYR A 48 39.90 24.62 5.73
C TYR A 48 38.83 23.61 5.31
N SER A 49 38.05 23.98 4.29
CA SER A 49 37.08 23.09 3.64
C SER A 49 37.43 22.90 2.17
N SER A 50 37.35 21.65 1.71
CA SER A 50 37.54 21.26 0.32
C SER A 50 36.37 20.38 -0.12
N THR A 51 35.87 20.60 -1.33
CA THR A 51 34.78 19.79 -1.89
C THR A 51 35.31 18.96 -3.05
N VAL A 52 35.21 17.65 -2.92
CA VAL A 52 35.50 16.70 -4.00
C VAL A 52 34.20 16.38 -4.70
N PHE A 53 34.03 16.91 -5.91
CA PHE A 53 32.85 16.65 -6.71
C PHE A 53 32.76 15.17 -7.07
N LEU A 54 31.60 14.57 -6.82
CA LEU A 54 31.32 13.18 -7.17
C LEU A 54 29.98 13.11 -7.93
N PRO A 55 29.93 12.54 -9.14
CA PRO A 55 28.68 12.45 -9.90
C PRO A 55 27.74 11.35 -9.38
N LEU A 56 28.24 10.43 -8.54
CA LEU A 56 27.48 9.26 -8.06
C LEU A 56 26.27 9.63 -7.19
N PRO A 57 26.37 10.50 -6.17
CA PRO A 57 25.20 10.89 -5.36
C PRO A 57 24.10 11.56 -6.20
N ILE A 58 24.49 12.38 -7.18
CA ILE A 58 23.56 13.00 -8.14
C ILE A 58 22.80 11.93 -8.93
N ALA A 59 23.53 10.97 -9.52
CA ALA A 59 22.92 9.84 -10.22
C ALA A 59 22.00 9.04 -9.29
N GLY A 60 22.41 8.83 -8.02
CA GLY A 60 21.62 8.19 -6.99
C GLY A 60 20.27 8.88 -6.77
N VAL A 61 20.26 10.20 -6.65
CA VAL A 61 19.03 10.99 -6.50
C VAL A 61 18.16 10.94 -7.74
N ILE A 62 18.75 11.01 -8.94
CA ILE A 62 18.01 10.89 -10.21
C ILE A 62 17.31 9.53 -10.28
N TYR A 63 18.00 8.44 -9.96
CA TYR A 63 17.39 7.11 -9.95
C TYR A 63 16.29 6.98 -8.89
N ALA A 64 16.48 7.55 -7.69
CA ALA A 64 15.43 7.59 -6.67
C ALA A 64 14.19 8.35 -7.17
N LEU A 65 14.36 9.53 -7.78
CA LEU A 65 13.28 10.32 -8.39
C LEU A 65 12.53 9.52 -9.46
N LEU A 66 13.25 8.94 -10.41
CA LEU A 66 12.66 8.14 -11.48
C LEU A 66 11.91 6.93 -10.92
N SER A 67 12.40 6.33 -9.83
CA SER A 67 11.72 5.21 -9.17
C SER A 67 10.34 5.59 -8.64
N ALA A 68 10.17 6.82 -8.14
CA ALA A 68 8.89 7.34 -7.64
C ALA A 68 7.96 7.73 -8.81
N ILE A 69 8.52 8.29 -9.88
CA ILE A 69 7.77 8.76 -11.06
C ILE A 69 7.25 7.60 -11.92
N ALA A 70 8.04 6.53 -12.10
CA ALA A 70 7.66 5.38 -12.95
C ALA A 70 6.25 4.80 -12.65
N PRO A 71 5.89 4.48 -11.40
CA PRO A 71 4.56 3.97 -11.07
C PRO A 71 3.46 5.05 -11.08
N LEU A 72 3.82 6.35 -11.00
CA LEU A 72 2.90 7.48 -11.13
C LEU A 72 2.40 7.66 -12.57
N ILE A 73 3.31 7.52 -13.55
CA ILE A 73 3.02 7.63 -14.98
C ILE A 73 2.35 6.35 -15.49
N TRP A 74 2.97 5.19 -15.26
CA TRP A 74 2.49 3.90 -15.76
C TRP A 74 1.67 3.13 -14.72
N ARG A 75 0.48 3.67 -14.42
CA ARG A 75 -0.39 3.20 -13.33
C ARG A 75 -1.00 1.80 -13.53
N LYS A 76 -1.15 1.37 -14.78
CA LYS A 76 -1.90 0.15 -15.13
C LYS A 76 -1.02 -1.09 -15.27
N THR A 77 0.29 -0.92 -15.46
CA THR A 77 1.19 -2.04 -15.76
C THR A 77 1.91 -2.54 -14.51
N ARG A 78 2.26 -3.83 -14.48
CA ARG A 78 3.06 -4.42 -13.40
C ARG A 78 4.55 -4.06 -13.54
N TYR A 79 4.98 -3.83 -14.78
CA TYR A 79 6.35 -3.47 -15.13
C TYR A 79 6.81 -2.14 -14.51
N SER A 80 5.89 -1.21 -14.24
CA SER A 80 6.25 0.04 -13.58
C SER A 80 6.70 -0.17 -12.13
N LEU A 81 6.17 -1.19 -11.44
CA LEU A 81 6.59 -1.56 -10.10
C LEU A 81 7.98 -2.23 -10.12
N TYR A 82 8.23 -3.13 -11.07
CA TYR A 82 9.56 -3.74 -11.26
C TYR A 82 10.62 -2.70 -11.60
N LEU A 83 10.31 -1.80 -12.52
CA LEU A 83 11.20 -0.70 -12.90
C LEU A 83 11.49 0.22 -11.70
N SER A 84 10.47 0.55 -10.91
CA SER A 84 10.64 1.30 -9.65
C SER A 84 11.63 0.61 -8.71
N THR A 85 11.53 -0.71 -8.54
CA THR A 85 12.46 -1.48 -7.69
C THR A 85 13.88 -1.50 -8.23
N ILE A 86 14.06 -1.69 -9.55
CA ILE A 86 15.39 -1.67 -10.16
C ILE A 86 16.03 -0.29 -10.00
N LEU A 87 15.27 0.78 -10.21
CA LEU A 87 15.76 2.15 -10.09
C LEU A 87 16.16 2.50 -8.64
N ILE A 88 15.39 2.09 -7.64
CA ILE A 88 15.77 2.36 -6.24
C ILE A 88 17.00 1.54 -5.81
N LEU A 89 17.17 0.32 -6.33
CA LEU A 89 18.38 -0.47 -6.10
C LEU A 89 19.60 0.15 -6.80
N LEU A 90 19.43 0.71 -8.00
CA LEU A 90 20.47 1.51 -8.66
C LEU A 90 20.83 2.75 -7.84
N SER A 91 19.84 3.43 -7.26
CA SER A 91 20.07 4.56 -6.35
C SER A 91 20.97 4.15 -5.18
N ILE A 92 20.62 3.06 -4.48
CA ILE A 92 21.43 2.49 -3.40
C ILE A 92 22.85 2.15 -3.89
N SER A 93 22.95 1.52 -5.06
CA SER A 93 24.25 1.16 -5.64
C SER A 93 25.14 2.38 -5.87
N MET A 94 24.59 3.53 -6.27
CA MET A 94 25.36 4.77 -6.42
C MET A 94 25.92 5.28 -5.07
N PHE A 95 25.11 5.25 -4.00
CA PHE A 95 25.57 5.67 -2.67
C PHE A 95 26.59 4.68 -2.08
N ILE A 96 26.39 3.37 -2.24
CA ILE A 96 27.38 2.36 -1.85
C ILE A 96 28.67 2.53 -2.66
N SER A 97 28.58 2.80 -3.96
CA SER A 97 29.75 3.04 -4.80
C SER A 97 30.50 4.29 -4.37
N SER A 98 29.79 5.32 -3.87
CA SER A 98 30.41 6.51 -3.29
C SER A 98 31.18 6.16 -2.01
N TYR A 99 30.61 5.32 -1.15
CA TYR A 99 31.31 4.81 0.04
C TYR A 99 32.54 3.94 -0.33
N ILE A 100 32.43 3.07 -1.34
CA ILE A 100 33.59 2.29 -1.82
C ILE A 100 34.67 3.21 -2.39
N TYR A 101 34.28 4.28 -3.08
CA TYR A 101 35.22 5.29 -3.57
C TYR A 101 35.96 5.95 -2.42
N ASP A 102 35.23 6.34 -1.36
CA ASP A 102 35.81 6.90 -0.14
C ASP A 102 36.88 5.97 0.46
N GLU A 103 36.50 4.74 0.80
CA GLU A 103 37.40 3.75 1.42
C GLU A 103 38.63 3.40 0.55
N ARG A 104 38.53 3.54 -0.77
CA ARG A 104 39.64 3.20 -1.70
C ARG A 104 40.57 4.36 -2.03
N TYR A 105 40.03 5.58 -2.12
CA TYR A 105 40.75 6.73 -2.69
C TYR A 105 40.97 7.85 -1.69
N LEU A 106 40.10 7.98 -0.69
CA LEU A 106 40.23 8.97 0.38
C LEU A 106 40.81 8.35 1.65
N PHE A 107 40.93 7.02 1.72
CA PHE A 107 41.67 6.32 2.77
C PHE A 107 42.72 5.37 2.19
N TYR A 108 43.93 5.40 2.75
CA TYR A 108 45.05 4.51 2.41
C TYR A 108 45.75 4.04 3.68
N TYR A 109 45.68 2.74 4.01
CA TYR A 109 46.26 2.16 5.23
C TYR A 109 45.96 2.96 6.50
N ASP A 110 44.68 3.28 6.72
CA ASP A 110 44.16 4.11 7.84
C ASP A 110 44.55 5.59 7.83
N TYR A 111 45.32 6.05 6.84
CA TYR A 111 45.53 7.49 6.59
C TYR A 111 44.42 8.03 5.69
N SER A 112 43.86 9.18 6.06
CA SER A 112 43.00 9.94 5.15
C SER A 112 43.86 10.74 4.18
N VAL A 113 43.49 10.69 2.89
CA VAL A 113 44.06 11.50 1.81
C VAL A 113 43.31 12.82 1.76
N LEU A 114 43.96 13.91 2.18
CA LEU A 114 43.33 15.23 2.16
C LEU A 114 43.74 16.01 0.92
N PRO A 115 42.83 16.24 -0.03
CA PRO A 115 43.13 16.99 -1.24
C PRO A 115 43.25 18.49 -0.92
N THR A 116 44.34 19.09 -1.38
CA THR A 116 44.63 20.52 -1.31
C THR A 116 44.76 21.09 -2.72
N TYR A 117 44.75 22.42 -2.84
CA TYR A 117 44.90 23.09 -4.13
C TYR A 117 46.18 22.68 -4.91
N ASN A 118 47.26 22.30 -4.21
CA ASN A 118 48.56 21.98 -4.82
C ASN A 118 48.97 20.50 -4.71
N GLY A 119 48.12 19.61 -4.18
CA GLY A 119 48.50 18.21 -3.95
C GLY A 119 47.63 17.52 -2.91
N ALA A 120 48.14 16.48 -2.26
CA ALA A 120 47.45 15.80 -1.18
C ALA A 120 48.41 15.52 -0.02
N PHE A 121 47.89 15.51 1.21
CA PHE A 121 48.65 15.10 2.38
C PHE A 121 47.93 13.96 3.10
N LEU A 122 48.70 13.07 3.74
CA LEU A 122 48.19 11.91 4.47
C LEU A 122 48.13 12.25 5.96
N ILE A 123 46.98 12.03 6.59
CA ILE A 123 46.80 12.20 8.03
C ILE A 123 46.20 10.95 8.66
N TYR A 124 46.72 10.59 9.82
CA TYR A 124 46.11 9.59 10.69
C TYR A 124 45.40 10.30 11.83
N PHE A 125 44.15 9.92 12.09
CA PHE A 125 43.35 10.44 13.19
C PHE A 125 42.34 9.40 13.65
N PRO A 126 41.91 9.43 14.93
CA PRO A 126 40.82 8.58 15.38
C PRO A 126 39.54 9.01 14.68
N LYS A 127 38.95 8.10 13.89
CA LYS A 127 37.76 8.35 13.08
C LYS A 127 36.53 7.66 13.67
N VAL A 128 35.41 8.36 13.67
CA VAL A 128 34.09 7.80 13.95
C VAL A 128 33.27 7.88 12.66
N PHE A 129 32.78 6.74 12.21
CA PHE A 129 31.94 6.63 11.04
C PHE A 129 30.47 6.51 11.46
N SER A 130 29.60 7.32 10.85
CA SER A 130 28.14 7.28 11.11
C SER A 130 27.34 7.34 9.81
N PHE A 131 26.29 6.51 9.75
CA PHE A 131 25.23 6.64 8.75
C PHE A 131 24.12 7.54 9.31
N ASN A 132 23.60 8.42 8.47
CA ASN A 132 22.61 9.41 8.85
C ASN A 132 21.23 9.07 8.27
N LEU A 133 20.22 9.88 8.63
CA LEU A 133 18.82 9.67 8.27
C LEU A 133 18.57 9.33 6.78
N PRO A 134 19.18 10.03 5.79
CA PRO A 134 18.91 9.74 4.39
C PRO A 134 19.24 8.29 3.99
N PHE A 135 20.31 7.72 4.57
CA PHE A 135 20.71 6.33 4.31
C PHE A 135 19.60 5.36 4.74
N PHE A 136 19.06 5.52 5.96
CA PHE A 136 18.02 4.63 6.48
C PHE A 136 16.71 4.76 5.71
N ILE A 137 16.32 5.98 5.31
CA ILE A 137 15.12 6.19 4.48
C ILE A 137 15.31 5.50 3.13
N LEU A 138 16.50 5.59 2.53
CA LEU A 138 16.79 4.94 1.26
C LEU A 138 16.66 3.41 1.36
N ILE A 139 17.18 2.78 2.42
CA ILE A 139 17.00 1.34 2.66
C ILE A 139 15.53 0.98 2.86
N ALA A 140 14.80 1.74 3.67
CA ALA A 140 13.36 1.53 3.87
C ALA A 140 12.58 1.64 2.56
N SER A 141 12.95 2.58 1.69
CA SER A 141 12.33 2.75 0.37
C SER A 141 12.52 1.51 -0.52
N ALA A 142 13.70 0.88 -0.50
CA ALA A 142 13.94 -0.35 -1.25
C ALA A 142 13.13 -1.54 -0.73
N VAL A 143 12.97 -1.66 0.59
CA VAL A 143 12.10 -2.68 1.20
C VAL A 143 10.66 -2.49 0.72
N ILE A 144 10.14 -1.26 0.77
CA ILE A 144 8.75 -0.95 0.38
C ILE A 144 8.56 -1.10 -1.13
N SER A 145 9.53 -0.69 -1.94
CA SER A 145 9.48 -0.90 -3.40
C SER A 145 9.45 -2.39 -3.74
N SER A 146 10.28 -3.19 -3.07
CA SER A 146 10.29 -4.65 -3.24
C SER A 146 8.97 -5.28 -2.82
N LEU A 147 8.40 -4.83 -1.68
CA LEU A 147 7.08 -5.27 -1.24
C LEU A 147 6.00 -4.90 -2.26
N ASN A 148 6.04 -3.69 -2.81
CA ASN A 148 5.14 -3.24 -3.88
C ASN A 148 5.28 -4.09 -5.13
N SER A 149 6.50 -4.43 -5.51
CA SER A 149 6.80 -5.29 -6.64
C SER A 149 6.23 -6.70 -6.48
N ILE A 150 6.49 -7.36 -5.34
CA ILE A 150 6.06 -8.73 -5.04
C ILE A 150 4.54 -8.81 -4.87
N THR A 151 3.97 -7.93 -4.03
CA THR A 151 2.52 -7.95 -3.70
C THR A 151 1.67 -7.23 -4.73
N ARG A 152 2.30 -6.68 -5.78
CA ARG A 152 1.67 -5.80 -6.77
C ARG A 152 1.00 -4.59 -6.12
N ALA A 153 1.61 -4.02 -5.08
CA ALA A 153 1.11 -2.87 -4.35
C ALA A 153 -0.33 -3.10 -3.84
N ARG A 154 -0.58 -4.26 -3.21
CA ARG A 154 -1.88 -4.67 -2.63
C ARG A 154 -1.73 -5.21 -1.21
N TRP A 155 -0.76 -4.69 -0.47
CA TRP A 155 -0.45 -5.13 0.88
C TRP A 155 -1.17 -4.30 1.94
N ILE A 156 -1.74 -3.14 1.59
CA ILE A 156 -2.62 -2.39 2.49
C ILE A 156 -4.04 -2.95 2.28
N PRO A 157 -4.64 -3.61 3.29
CA PRO A 157 -5.93 -4.29 3.15
C PRO A 157 -7.14 -3.34 3.19
N ILE A 158 -6.98 -2.08 2.77
CA ILE A 158 -8.06 -1.07 2.78
C ILE A 158 -9.17 -1.40 1.75
N SER A 159 -8.94 -2.29 0.78
CA SER A 159 -9.94 -2.64 -0.25
C SER A 159 -10.21 -4.15 -0.46
N LYS A 160 -9.64 -5.03 0.37
CA LYS A 160 -9.86 -6.49 0.29
C LYS A 160 -10.96 -6.97 1.23
N MET A 161 -12.06 -6.23 1.36
CA MET A 161 -13.25 -6.86 1.92
C MET A 161 -13.72 -7.94 0.93
N SER A 162 -13.81 -9.18 1.38
CA SER A 162 -14.50 -10.25 0.63
C SER A 162 -15.94 -9.81 0.30
N LEU A 163 -16.61 -10.43 -0.69
CA LEU A 163 -18.03 -10.14 -0.97
C LEU A 163 -18.84 -10.16 0.34
N LEU A 164 -18.63 -11.19 1.16
CA LEU A 164 -19.31 -11.38 2.42
C LEU A 164 -18.99 -10.26 3.44
N GLU A 165 -17.72 -9.84 3.54
CA GLU A 165 -17.33 -8.71 4.40
C GLU A 165 -17.90 -7.37 3.91
N LYS A 166 -17.94 -7.14 2.59
CA LYS A 166 -18.56 -5.95 2.00
C LYS A 166 -20.05 -5.91 2.32
N VAL A 167 -20.73 -7.04 2.14
CA VAL A 167 -22.16 -7.16 2.40
C VAL A 167 -22.46 -7.01 3.89
N LEU A 168 -21.69 -7.66 4.77
CA LEU A 168 -21.83 -7.49 6.22
C LEU A 168 -21.55 -6.05 6.67
N HIS A 169 -20.55 -5.39 6.09
CA HIS A 169 -20.26 -3.98 6.35
C HIS A 169 -21.44 -3.10 5.92
N ASP A 170 -21.91 -3.25 4.67
CA ASP A 170 -23.01 -2.46 4.13
C ASP A 170 -24.32 -2.70 4.92
N LEU A 171 -24.59 -3.94 5.36
CA LEU A 171 -25.71 -4.29 6.25
C LEU A 171 -25.58 -3.64 7.65
N ARG A 172 -24.39 -3.59 8.24
CA ARG A 172 -24.14 -2.98 9.56
C ARG A 172 -24.33 -1.47 9.57
N TYR A 173 -24.07 -0.79 8.45
CA TYR A 173 -24.25 0.66 8.30
C TYR A 173 -25.66 1.04 7.77
N ASN A 174 -26.66 0.16 7.94
CA ASN A 174 -28.05 0.37 7.50
C ASN A 174 -28.23 0.56 5.98
N GLU A 175 -27.24 0.24 5.15
CA GLU A 175 -27.36 0.22 3.69
C GLU A 175 -27.81 -1.17 3.20
N ILE A 176 -28.93 -1.68 3.76
CA ILE A 176 -29.42 -3.05 3.55
C ILE A 176 -29.64 -3.36 2.07
N GLU A 177 -30.29 -2.43 1.35
CA GLU A 177 -30.53 -2.53 -0.08
C GLU A 177 -29.21 -2.64 -0.86
N ARG A 178 -28.22 -1.82 -0.54
CA ARG A 178 -26.95 -1.81 -1.25
C ARG A 178 -26.17 -3.10 -1.03
N GLY A 179 -26.12 -3.59 0.21
CA GLY A 179 -25.44 -4.85 0.54
C GLY A 179 -26.10 -6.05 -0.16
N ILE A 180 -27.42 -6.17 -0.08
CA ILE A 180 -28.15 -7.32 -0.64
C ILE A 180 -28.22 -7.27 -2.17
N VAL A 181 -28.44 -6.08 -2.75
CA VAL A 181 -28.38 -5.90 -4.21
C VAL A 181 -27.01 -6.27 -4.74
N LYS A 182 -25.94 -5.83 -4.08
CA LYS A 182 -24.57 -6.17 -4.47
C LYS A 182 -24.33 -7.68 -4.43
N LEU A 183 -24.79 -8.35 -3.36
CA LEU A 183 -24.76 -9.80 -3.24
C LEU A 183 -25.51 -10.49 -4.39
N PHE A 184 -26.74 -10.07 -4.68
CA PHE A 184 -27.56 -10.64 -5.76
C PHE A 184 -27.00 -10.35 -7.16
N THR A 185 -26.42 -9.17 -7.38
CA THR A 185 -25.77 -8.84 -8.66
C THR A 185 -24.51 -9.65 -8.89
N GLU A 186 -23.67 -9.86 -7.86
CA GLU A 186 -22.45 -10.66 -8.00
C GLU A 186 -22.77 -12.16 -8.11
N LEU A 187 -23.89 -12.63 -7.54
CA LEU A 187 -24.38 -14.02 -7.65
C LEU A 187 -25.36 -14.25 -8.82
N ASN A 188 -25.64 -13.23 -9.62
CA ASN A 188 -26.54 -13.27 -10.78
C ASN A 188 -27.96 -13.79 -10.46
N VAL A 189 -28.49 -13.34 -9.34
CA VAL A 189 -29.79 -13.73 -8.81
C VAL A 189 -30.85 -12.77 -9.38
N PRO A 190 -31.95 -13.25 -9.97
CA PRO A 190 -33.04 -12.37 -10.35
C PRO A 190 -33.70 -11.77 -9.10
N TYR A 191 -33.73 -10.44 -8.99
CA TYR A 191 -34.37 -9.74 -7.87
C TYR A 191 -35.21 -8.56 -8.40
N SER A 192 -36.25 -8.20 -7.65
CA SER A 192 -37.03 -6.97 -7.82
C SER A 192 -37.06 -6.17 -6.53
N ILE A 193 -37.11 -4.84 -6.66
CA ILE A 193 -37.17 -3.91 -5.52
C ILE A 193 -38.49 -3.13 -5.64
N GLU A 194 -39.38 -3.30 -4.66
CA GLU A 194 -40.64 -2.58 -4.58
C GLU A 194 -40.83 -2.05 -3.15
N GLU A 195 -41.04 -0.74 -2.98
CA GLU A 195 -41.42 -0.09 -1.71
C GLU A 195 -40.68 -0.60 -0.44
N GLY A 196 -39.36 -0.76 -0.51
CA GLY A 196 -38.55 -1.21 0.64
C GLY A 196 -38.60 -2.73 0.91
N VAL A 197 -39.09 -3.50 -0.07
CA VAL A 197 -39.06 -4.97 -0.11
C VAL A 197 -38.14 -5.42 -1.24
N ILE A 198 -37.15 -6.24 -0.91
CA ILE A 198 -36.33 -6.93 -1.91
C ILE A 198 -36.91 -8.32 -2.08
N SER A 199 -37.43 -8.61 -3.28
CA SER A 199 -38.02 -9.90 -3.61
C SER A 199 -37.10 -10.66 -4.57
N ALA A 200 -36.81 -11.92 -4.24
CA ALA A 200 -36.14 -12.89 -5.10
C ALA A 200 -37.00 -14.17 -5.15
N PRO A 201 -36.77 -15.09 -6.10
CA PRO A 201 -37.46 -16.37 -6.09
C PRO A 201 -37.39 -17.02 -4.70
N HIS A 202 -38.54 -17.40 -4.14
CA HIS A 202 -38.65 -18.03 -2.81
C HIS A 202 -38.19 -17.18 -1.59
N LEU A 203 -37.92 -15.89 -1.75
CA LEU A 203 -37.37 -15.04 -0.69
C LEU A 203 -37.91 -13.60 -0.72
N LYS A 204 -38.29 -13.08 0.44
CA LYS A 204 -38.60 -11.66 0.64
C LYS A 204 -37.80 -11.07 1.80
N ILE A 205 -37.17 -9.92 1.58
CA ILE A 205 -36.35 -9.21 2.58
C ILE A 205 -36.97 -7.84 2.82
N LEU A 206 -37.26 -7.53 4.09
CA LEU A 206 -38.00 -6.33 4.51
C LEU A 206 -37.09 -5.35 5.27
N LYS A 207 -37.13 -4.06 4.88
CA LYS A 207 -36.29 -2.96 5.42
C LYS A 207 -36.75 -2.40 6.76
N GLU A 208 -38.06 -2.45 7.05
CA GLU A 208 -38.61 -1.79 8.24
C GLU A 208 -39.96 -2.37 8.71
N ASN A 209 -40.23 -2.19 10.01
CA ASN A 209 -41.38 -2.72 10.76
C ASN A 209 -42.76 -2.23 10.24
N ARG A 210 -42.81 -1.23 9.35
CA ARG A 210 -44.04 -0.55 8.94
C ARG A 210 -45.03 -1.39 8.12
N LYS A 211 -44.61 -2.52 7.54
CA LYS A 211 -45.51 -3.46 6.83
C LYS A 211 -45.55 -4.87 7.43
N ILE A 212 -45.20 -5.04 8.71
CA ILE A 212 -45.28 -6.35 9.37
C ILE A 212 -46.71 -6.93 9.33
N LYS A 213 -47.75 -6.09 9.40
CA LYS A 213 -49.15 -6.53 9.33
C LYS A 213 -49.56 -7.16 7.99
N GLU A 214 -48.90 -6.80 6.88
CA GLU A 214 -49.17 -7.41 5.56
C GLU A 214 -48.35 -8.69 5.33
N ALA A 215 -47.21 -8.84 6.00
CA ALA A 215 -46.37 -10.04 5.95
C ALA A 215 -46.84 -11.19 6.87
N PHE A 216 -47.74 -10.91 7.82
CA PHE A 216 -48.28 -11.89 8.79
C PHE A 216 -49.24 -12.93 8.20
N PHE A 217 -49.59 -12.83 6.91
CA PHE A 217 -50.38 -13.84 6.22
C PHE A 217 -49.59 -14.50 5.08
N PRO A 218 -48.69 -15.46 5.37
CA PRO A 218 -48.14 -16.35 4.35
C PRO A 218 -49.22 -17.37 3.94
N ARG A 219 -50.34 -16.90 3.39
CA ARG A 219 -51.29 -17.81 2.76
C ARG A 219 -50.72 -18.19 1.39
N ARG A 220 -50.15 -19.40 1.35
CA ARG A 220 -49.83 -20.22 0.16
C ARG A 220 -48.50 -20.04 -0.57
N PHE A 221 -47.51 -19.32 -0.05
CA PHE A 221 -46.21 -19.24 -0.73
C PHE A 221 -45.10 -19.86 0.11
N ASN A 222 -44.36 -20.78 -0.50
CA ASN A 222 -43.18 -21.47 0.05
C ASN A 222 -41.97 -20.51 0.16
N THR A 223 -42.22 -19.30 0.70
CA THR A 223 -41.31 -18.15 0.67
C THR A 223 -40.88 -17.81 2.09
N SER A 224 -39.57 -17.81 2.36
CA SER A 224 -39.07 -17.28 3.64
C SER A 224 -39.06 -15.76 3.62
N VAL A 225 -39.45 -15.18 4.75
CA VAL A 225 -39.36 -13.75 5.00
C VAL A 225 -38.25 -13.51 6.02
N ILE A 226 -37.28 -12.69 5.63
CA ILE A 226 -36.17 -12.26 6.49
C ILE A 226 -36.29 -10.76 6.74
N PHE A 227 -36.17 -10.36 8.00
CA PHE A 227 -36.13 -8.96 8.42
C PHE A 227 -34.71 -8.64 8.85
N ILE A 228 -34.18 -7.52 8.39
CA ILE A 228 -32.88 -7.03 8.84
C ILE A 228 -33.10 -5.64 9.41
N GLN A 229 -32.70 -5.43 10.66
CA GLN A 229 -32.82 -4.15 11.34
C GLN A 229 -31.54 -3.88 12.13
N GLY A 230 -30.71 -2.95 11.63
CA GLY A 230 -29.40 -2.66 12.21
C GLY A 230 -28.52 -3.91 12.26
N ASN A 231 -28.02 -4.27 13.44
CA ASN A 231 -27.12 -5.40 13.62
C ASN A 231 -27.83 -6.75 13.91
N LYS A 232 -29.17 -6.80 13.79
CA LYS A 232 -29.99 -7.97 14.09
C LYS A 232 -30.79 -8.38 12.87
N ALA A 233 -30.98 -9.68 12.69
CA ALA A 233 -31.87 -10.22 11.68
C ALA A 233 -32.94 -11.09 12.35
N TYR A 234 -34.11 -11.20 11.72
CA TYR A 234 -35.20 -12.05 12.20
C TYR A 234 -35.73 -12.91 11.05
N LYS A 235 -35.97 -14.18 11.34
CA LYS A 235 -36.64 -15.12 10.42
C LYS A 235 -38.06 -15.33 10.92
N ILE A 236 -39.03 -15.28 10.00
CA ILE A 236 -40.37 -15.81 10.27
C ILE A 236 -40.38 -17.30 9.93
N ASP A 237 -40.64 -18.13 10.93
CA ASP A 237 -40.84 -19.57 10.78
C ASP A 237 -42.17 -19.94 11.44
N ASN A 238 -43.12 -20.48 10.67
CA ASN A 238 -44.45 -20.87 11.15
C ASN A 238 -45.20 -19.81 11.99
N GLY A 239 -45.00 -18.52 11.70
CA GLY A 239 -45.65 -17.40 12.39
C GLY A 239 -44.90 -16.89 13.64
N GLU A 240 -43.78 -17.49 14.01
CA GLU A 240 -42.91 -17.01 15.09
C GLU A 240 -41.71 -16.25 14.53
N LEU A 241 -41.39 -15.10 15.16
CA LEU A 241 -40.20 -14.30 14.87
C LEU A 241 -39.03 -14.82 15.70
N LYS A 242 -38.03 -15.43 15.05
CA LYS A 242 -36.77 -15.83 15.69
C LYS A 242 -35.67 -14.85 15.36
N GLU A 243 -35.02 -14.30 16.38
CA GLU A 243 -33.80 -13.50 16.23
C GLU A 243 -32.66 -14.42 15.78
N ILE A 244 -31.95 -13.99 14.73
CA ILE A 244 -30.81 -14.68 14.13
C ILE A 244 -29.67 -13.68 13.91
N SER A 245 -28.45 -14.19 13.87
CA SER A 245 -27.29 -13.37 13.53
C SER A 245 -27.35 -12.93 12.05
N LEU A 246 -26.72 -11.80 11.72
CA LEU A 246 -26.61 -11.34 10.31
C LEU A 246 -25.95 -12.39 9.40
N LEU A 247 -25.00 -13.16 9.95
CA LEU A 247 -24.29 -14.19 9.19
C LEU A 247 -25.19 -15.39 8.88
N GLU A 248 -26.02 -15.82 9.84
CA GLU A 248 -27.05 -16.83 9.60
C GLU A 248 -28.12 -16.35 8.63
N ALA A 249 -28.51 -15.07 8.70
CA ALA A 249 -29.44 -14.49 7.74
C ALA A 249 -28.88 -14.56 6.31
N ILE A 250 -27.62 -14.19 6.09
CA ILE A 250 -26.95 -14.33 4.79
C ILE A 250 -26.89 -15.80 4.36
N LYS A 251 -26.59 -16.73 5.26
CA LYS A 251 -26.56 -18.16 4.95
C LYS A 251 -27.92 -18.67 4.45
N ILE A 252 -29.01 -18.29 5.12
CA ILE A 252 -30.38 -18.66 4.72
C ILE A 252 -30.76 -18.02 3.38
N ILE A 253 -30.33 -16.78 3.12
CA ILE A 253 -30.51 -16.11 1.83
C ILE A 253 -29.81 -16.92 0.73
N LEU A 254 -28.56 -17.32 0.94
CA LEU A 254 -27.78 -18.10 -0.02
C LEU A 254 -28.36 -19.51 -0.24
N GLU A 255 -28.87 -20.16 0.80
CA GLU A 255 -29.49 -21.50 0.70
C GLU A 255 -30.77 -21.51 -0.13
N LYS A 256 -31.47 -20.38 -0.24
CA LYS A 256 -32.79 -20.30 -0.88
C LYS A 256 -32.81 -19.65 -2.24
N VAL A 257 -31.67 -19.13 -2.64
CA VAL A 257 -31.51 -18.42 -3.89
C VAL A 257 -31.00 -19.40 -4.94
N GLU A 258 -31.76 -19.56 -6.03
CA GLU A 258 -31.29 -20.32 -7.19
C GLU A 258 -30.20 -19.53 -7.91
N ILE A 259 -28.96 -20.01 -7.81
CA ILE A 259 -27.81 -19.43 -8.51
C ILE A 259 -27.89 -19.88 -9.97
N ASN A 260 -27.99 -18.92 -10.89
CA ASN A 260 -28.04 -19.21 -12.32
C ASN A 260 -26.62 -19.43 -12.85
N GLU A 261 -26.18 -20.68 -12.99
CA GLU A 261 -24.80 -21.10 -13.29
C GLU A 261 -24.28 -20.71 -14.69
N ASN A 262 -25.12 -20.15 -15.55
CA ASN A 262 -24.84 -19.93 -16.99
C ASN A 262 -23.74 -18.89 -17.34
N LYS A 263 -22.86 -18.51 -16.42
CA LYS A 263 -21.76 -17.56 -16.70
C LYS A 263 -20.39 -17.92 -16.14
N ILE A 264 -20.24 -19.01 -15.39
CA ILE A 264 -18.91 -19.43 -14.88
C ILE A 264 -17.97 -19.79 -16.05
N GLU A 265 -18.50 -20.20 -17.21
CA GLU A 265 -17.70 -20.58 -18.39
C GLU A 265 -17.13 -19.43 -19.25
N LYS A 266 -17.43 -18.15 -18.98
CA LYS A 266 -17.05 -17.04 -19.90
C LYS A 266 -15.84 -16.19 -19.51
N GLU A 267 -15.14 -16.49 -18.42
CA GLU A 267 -13.94 -15.73 -18.02
C GLU A 267 -12.61 -16.53 -18.05
N GLU A 268 -12.55 -17.68 -18.73
CA GLU A 268 -11.26 -18.39 -18.96
C GLU A 268 -10.52 -18.02 -20.25
N TYR A 269 -11.04 -17.08 -21.06
CA TYR A 269 -10.29 -16.57 -22.21
C TYR A 269 -10.37 -15.04 -22.30
N LEU A 270 -9.32 -14.38 -21.77
CA LEU A 270 -8.58 -13.24 -22.38
C LEU A 270 -7.54 -12.66 -21.40
#